data_AF-A0A534XIK0-F1
#
_entry.id   AF-A0A534XIK0-F1
#
_cell.length_a   1.000
_cell.length_b   1.000
_cell.length_c   1.000
_cell.angle_alpha   90.00
_cell.angle_beta   90.00
_cell.angle_gamma   90.00
#
_symmetry.space_group_name_H-M   'P 1'
#
loop_
_entity.id
_entity.type
_entity.pdbx_description
1 polymer ?
#
loop_
_entity_poly.entity_id
_entity_poly.type
_entity_poly.pdbx_seq_one_letter_code
_entity_poly.pdbx_strand_id
1 'polypeptide(L)'
;MSVVRRHLALSCAISTTLLALAPDAAVATLNVGPIQLSGNLQSQNLVRSADQESYAFIQNRNTLHLQLDYDWLQAGKFYNKYNIPFLASSHLFIKYRGAYDSIYDTTPGILEKEDIHGRAYGGLNFFEFAKLEGFQRKTFSIDGFSQSTRDALKFENQLREAYADIKFRGIPLTVRAGRQQIVWGETDNFRMLDRANPLDLTWHFHQEIPAPAFGWDELRRTFWMFKFLYDLGDVWKFSQNFLEWYWNPGDWAPAKQTFLPRPWGLRFYDPLTNPVDGAFISGPCETSSVEITRGPNKDLHKCTTLMNGTKFLEKGNYDRNPLDNSQVGVRYHAIAPFGLEFALVYFYQRWAGDDGTNFAPLRFLPKNDQN
;
A
#
# COMPACT_ATOMS: atom_id res chain seq x y z
N MET A 1 -35.09 33.99 6.37
CA MET A 1 -33.87 34.54 7.03
C MET A 1 -33.61 34.03 8.46
N SER A 2 -34.56 33.42 9.19
CA SER A 2 -34.30 32.94 10.57
C SER A 2 -33.71 31.52 10.68
N VAL A 3 -33.93 30.65 9.68
CA VAL A 3 -33.45 29.26 9.66
C VAL A 3 -31.93 29.18 9.42
N VAL A 4 -31.41 29.99 8.48
CA VAL A 4 -29.97 30.07 8.15
C VAL A 4 -29.13 30.51 9.36
N ARG A 5 -29.63 31.44 10.19
CA ARG A 5 -28.95 31.89 11.41
C ARG A 5 -28.88 30.81 12.49
N ARG A 6 -29.89 29.92 12.59
CA ARG A 6 -29.88 28.81 13.54
C ARG A 6 -28.87 27.73 13.16
N HIS A 7 -28.72 27.44 11.86
CA HIS A 7 -27.70 26.49 11.39
C HIS A 7 -26.27 27.03 11.57
N LEU A 8 -26.03 28.32 11.30
CA LEU A 8 -24.72 28.95 11.54
C LEU A 8 -24.34 28.97 13.02
N ALA A 9 -25.29 29.24 13.91
CA ALA A 9 -25.05 29.20 15.35
C ALA A 9 -24.75 27.78 15.86
N LEU A 10 -25.43 26.77 15.32
CA LEU A 10 -25.18 25.37 15.66
C LEU A 10 -23.80 24.90 15.16
N SER A 11 -23.42 25.27 13.94
CA SER A 11 -22.09 24.96 13.37
C SER A 11 -20.97 25.66 14.12
N CYS A 12 -21.15 26.93 14.50
CA CYS A 12 -20.17 27.64 15.33
C CYS A 12 -20.06 27.01 16.73
N ALA A 13 -21.16 26.60 17.35
CA ALA A 13 -21.16 25.94 18.65
C ALA A 13 -20.48 24.57 18.60
N ILE A 14 -20.68 23.78 17.53
CA ILE A 14 -20.00 22.49 17.34
C ILE A 14 -18.50 22.71 17.13
N SER A 15 -18.10 23.69 16.31
CA SER A 15 -16.68 24.03 16.09
C SER A 15 -15.98 24.52 17.36
N THR A 16 -16.62 25.36 18.18
CA THR A 16 -16.03 25.81 19.45
C THR A 16 -15.98 24.70 20.50
N THR A 17 -16.96 23.77 20.51
CA THR A 17 -16.93 22.61 21.42
C THR A 17 -15.83 21.61 21.00
N LEU A 18 -15.60 21.43 19.70
CA LEU A 18 -14.49 20.61 19.17
C LEU A 18 -13.11 21.25 19.44
N LEU A 19 -12.99 22.57 19.41
CA LEU A 19 -11.76 23.29 19.78
C LEU A 19 -11.49 23.26 21.29
N ALA A 20 -12.53 23.23 22.13
CA ALA A 20 -12.40 23.10 23.58
C ALA A 20 -12.14 21.65 24.05
N LEU A 21 -12.39 20.66 23.19
CA LEU A 21 -12.05 19.26 23.39
C LEU A 21 -10.75 18.86 22.66
N ALA A 22 -10.03 19.82 22.07
CA ALA A 22 -8.70 19.58 21.55
C ALA A 22 -7.83 19.13 22.73
N PRO A 23 -7.27 17.91 22.71
CA PRO A 23 -6.43 17.46 23.80
C PRO A 23 -5.25 18.42 23.96
N ASP A 24 -4.97 18.82 25.21
CA ASP A 24 -3.71 19.46 25.58
C ASP A 24 -2.57 18.65 24.96
N ALA A 25 -1.59 19.34 24.37
CA ALA A 25 -0.48 18.78 23.61
C ALA A 25 -0.05 17.40 24.15
N ALA A 26 -0.56 16.34 23.51
CA ALA A 26 -0.24 14.99 23.94
C ALA A 26 1.28 14.85 23.81
N VAL A 27 1.93 14.48 24.92
CA VAL A 27 3.34 14.07 24.94
C VAL A 27 3.42 12.77 24.13
N ALA A 28 3.40 12.90 22.80
CA ALA A 28 3.36 11.81 21.84
C ALA A 28 4.73 11.13 21.68
N THR A 29 5.70 11.53 22.48
CA THR A 29 7.08 11.03 22.44
C THR A 29 7.61 10.90 23.87
N LEU A 30 7.96 9.67 24.25
CA LEU A 30 8.61 9.32 25.50
C LEU A 30 10.08 9.05 25.23
N ASN A 31 10.96 9.87 25.80
CA ASN A 31 12.40 9.70 25.70
C ASN A 31 12.96 9.19 27.02
N VAL A 32 13.57 7.99 27.01
CA VAL A 32 14.20 7.37 28.18
C VAL A 32 15.62 6.96 27.80
N GLY A 33 16.56 7.90 27.99
CA GLY A 33 17.97 7.69 27.64
C GLY A 33 18.15 7.46 26.13
N PRO A 34 18.74 6.32 25.71
CA PRO A 34 18.95 6.01 24.29
C PRO A 34 17.69 5.50 23.57
N ILE A 35 16.57 5.33 24.29
CA ILE A 35 15.31 4.81 23.76
C ILE A 35 14.35 5.98 23.60
N GLN A 36 13.74 6.08 22.42
CA GLN A 36 12.63 6.96 22.13
C GLN A 36 11.44 6.11 21.65
N LEU A 37 10.31 6.29 22.30
CA LEU A 37 9.03 5.68 21.93
C LEU A 37 8.09 6.80 21.51
N SER A 38 7.57 6.73 20.29
CA SER A 38 6.61 7.70 19.77
C SER A 38 5.46 7.00 19.05
N GLY A 39 4.41 7.76 18.75
CA GLY A 39 3.28 7.22 18.02
C GLY A 39 2.15 8.23 17.86
N ASN A 40 1.15 7.84 17.10
CA ASN A 40 -0.08 8.60 16.95
C ASN A 40 -1.28 7.66 16.77
N LEU A 41 -2.46 8.21 17.04
CA LEU A 41 -3.73 7.59 16.73
C LEU A 41 -4.48 8.54 15.78
N GLN A 42 -4.85 8.04 14.61
CA GLN A 42 -5.55 8.79 13.58
C GLN A 42 -6.92 8.16 13.35
N SER A 43 -7.97 8.97 13.31
CA SER A 43 -9.30 8.55 12.85
C SER A 43 -9.64 9.28 11.55
N GLN A 44 -10.06 8.53 10.55
CA GLN A 44 -10.34 9.00 9.21
C GLN A 44 -11.75 8.57 8.79
N ASN A 45 -12.60 9.55 8.50
CA ASN A 45 -13.97 9.34 8.03
C ASN A 45 -14.11 9.94 6.64
N LEU A 46 -14.61 9.16 5.69
CA LEU A 46 -14.89 9.65 4.34
C LEU A 46 -16.34 9.45 3.96
N VAL A 47 -16.91 10.54 3.46
CA VAL A 47 -18.21 10.57 2.80
C VAL A 47 -17.94 10.94 1.34
N ARG A 48 -18.38 10.08 0.41
CA ARG A 48 -18.38 10.36 -1.03
C ARG A 48 -19.78 10.74 -1.46
N SER A 49 -19.90 11.71 -2.35
CA SER A 49 -21.16 12.13 -2.93
C SER A 49 -21.00 12.18 -4.44
N ALA A 50 -21.95 11.60 -5.16
CA ALA A 50 -21.97 11.64 -6.63
C ALA A 50 -22.71 12.90 -7.14
N ASP A 51 -23.64 13.42 -6.34
CA ASP A 51 -24.45 14.61 -6.59
C ASP A 51 -24.87 15.26 -5.25
N GLN A 52 -25.41 16.49 -5.29
CA GLN A 52 -25.77 17.24 -4.08
C GLN A 52 -26.81 16.55 -3.17
N GLU A 53 -27.55 15.57 -3.69
CA GLU A 53 -28.64 14.86 -3.00
C GLU A 53 -28.21 13.47 -2.50
N SER A 54 -27.11 12.90 -3.03
CA SER A 54 -26.61 11.58 -2.66
C SER A 54 -25.28 11.66 -1.90
N TYR A 55 -25.25 11.10 -0.68
CA TYR A 55 -24.05 10.94 0.12
C TYR A 55 -23.89 9.49 0.54
N ALA A 56 -22.65 9.04 0.54
CA ALA A 56 -22.25 7.69 0.86
C ALA A 56 -21.14 7.69 1.89
N PHE A 57 -21.40 7.10 3.05
CA PHE A 57 -20.36 6.80 4.00
C PHE A 57 -19.54 5.63 3.46
N ILE A 58 -18.36 5.93 2.93
CA ILE A 58 -17.51 4.94 2.28
C ILE A 58 -16.34 4.51 3.16
N GLN A 59 -16.21 5.11 4.36
CA GLN A 59 -15.11 4.76 5.24
C GLN A 59 -15.21 5.29 6.68
N ASN A 60 -14.79 4.44 7.61
CA ASN A 60 -14.36 4.84 8.96
C ASN A 60 -13.16 3.99 9.37
N ARG A 61 -11.96 4.55 9.23
CA ARG A 61 -10.72 3.87 9.61
C ARG A 61 -10.02 4.57 10.75
N ASN A 62 -9.56 3.77 11.69
CA ASN A 62 -8.74 4.20 12.80
C ASN A 62 -7.38 3.53 12.65
N THR A 63 -6.31 4.31 12.63
CA THR A 63 -4.93 3.84 12.45
C THR A 63 -4.13 4.22 13.68
N LEU A 64 -3.40 3.25 14.22
CA LEU A 64 -2.43 3.41 15.29
C LEU A 64 -1.05 3.20 14.71
N HIS A 65 -0.15 4.17 14.90
CA HIS A 65 1.27 3.98 14.66
C HIS A 65 2.03 3.99 15.99
N LEU A 66 2.93 3.03 16.13
CA LEU A 66 3.88 2.96 17.24
C LEU A 66 5.29 2.88 16.65
N GLN A 67 6.20 3.67 17.18
CA GLN A 67 7.55 3.78 16.70
C GLN A 67 8.53 3.70 17.87
N LEU A 68 9.54 2.86 17.72
CA LEU A 68 10.66 2.70 18.62
C LEU A 68 11.94 3.06 17.88
N ASP A 69 12.64 4.05 18.41
CA ASP A 69 13.97 4.47 18.03
C ASP A 69 14.92 4.09 19.17
N TYR A 70 15.99 3.36 18.86
CA TYR A 70 16.92 2.89 19.88
C TYR A 70 18.38 2.94 19.44
N ASP A 71 19.13 3.87 20.01
CA ASP A 71 20.59 3.97 19.85
C ASP A 71 21.33 2.98 20.77
N TRP A 72 21.25 1.69 20.45
CA TRP A 72 21.80 0.61 21.26
C TRP A 72 23.33 0.50 21.26
N LEU A 73 24.00 1.14 20.30
CA LEU A 73 25.44 1.12 20.12
C LEU A 73 25.93 2.53 19.75
N GLN A 74 26.69 3.13 20.65
CA GLN A 74 27.25 4.47 20.47
C GLN A 74 28.75 4.44 20.75
N ALA A 75 29.53 5.15 19.92
CA ALA A 75 30.99 5.20 20.02
C ALA A 75 31.66 3.80 20.09
N GLY A 76 31.10 2.80 19.40
CA GLY A 76 31.57 1.41 19.44
C GLY A 76 31.21 0.63 20.69
N LYS A 77 30.43 1.19 21.62
CA LYS A 77 29.98 0.49 22.84
C LYS A 77 28.52 0.08 22.72
N PHE A 78 28.27 -1.23 22.72
CA PHE A 78 26.94 -1.81 22.77
C PHE A 78 26.46 -1.89 24.22
N TYR A 79 25.29 -1.31 24.51
CA TYR A 79 24.72 -1.20 25.87
C TYR A 79 25.68 -0.63 26.93
N ASN A 80 26.65 0.20 26.52
CA ASN A 80 27.75 0.69 27.36
C ASN A 80 28.61 -0.40 28.03
N LYS A 81 28.48 -1.67 27.61
CA LYS A 81 29.16 -2.82 28.22
C LYS A 81 30.14 -3.49 27.28
N TYR A 82 29.76 -3.70 26.02
CA TYR A 82 30.55 -4.49 25.06
C TYR A 82 31.18 -3.56 24.03
N ASN A 83 32.50 -3.61 23.90
CA ASN A 83 33.22 -2.83 22.89
C ASN A 83 33.27 -3.60 21.56
N ILE A 84 32.71 -3.02 20.51
CA ILE A 84 32.74 -3.53 19.14
C ILE A 84 33.66 -2.60 18.33
N PRO A 85 34.92 -3.00 18.10
CA PRO A 85 35.96 -2.07 17.66
C PRO A 85 35.77 -1.56 16.22
N PHE A 86 35.08 -2.33 15.37
CA PHE A 86 34.87 -2.03 13.95
C PHE A 86 33.59 -1.23 13.67
N LEU A 87 32.74 -0.97 14.68
CA LEU A 87 31.53 -0.18 14.53
C LEU A 87 31.68 1.19 15.21
N ALA A 88 31.20 2.23 14.54
CA ALA A 88 31.12 3.58 15.09
C ALA A 88 29.83 3.76 15.89
N SER A 89 28.70 3.43 15.27
CA SER A 89 27.37 3.49 15.88
C SER A 89 26.43 2.49 15.22
N SER A 90 25.36 2.13 15.93
CA SER A 90 24.22 1.45 15.33
C SER A 90 22.93 1.92 15.99
N HIS A 91 21.88 2.04 15.17
CA HIS A 91 20.57 2.52 15.54
C HIS A 91 19.53 1.50 15.11
N LEU A 92 18.65 1.09 16.02
CA LEU A 92 17.53 0.19 15.77
C LEU A 92 16.25 1.00 15.62
N PHE A 93 15.54 0.78 14.52
CA PHE A 93 14.25 1.39 14.22
C PHE A 93 13.18 0.32 14.08
N ILE A 94 12.04 0.50 14.77
CA ILE A 94 10.86 -0.36 14.64
C ILE A 94 9.62 0.51 14.52
N LYS A 95 8.84 0.35 13.45
CA LYS A 95 7.54 1.00 13.23
C LYS A 95 6.47 -0.06 13.07
N TYR A 96 5.49 -0.05 13.96
CA TYR A 96 4.28 -0.85 13.89
C TYR A 96 3.10 0.00 13.43
N ARG A 97 2.23 -0.60 12.60
CA ARG A 97 0.94 -0.02 12.20
C ARG A 97 -0.17 -1.02 12.48
N GLY A 98 -1.12 -0.59 13.30
CA GLY A 98 -2.42 -1.25 13.45
C GLY A 98 -3.49 -0.41 12.78
N ALA A 99 -4.45 -1.01 12.10
CA ALA A 99 -5.61 -0.31 11.61
C ALA A 99 -6.89 -1.12 11.80
N TYR A 100 -7.98 -0.39 12.01
CA TYR A 100 -9.33 -0.92 12.11
C TYR A 100 -10.27 -0.10 11.21
N ASP A 101 -10.95 -0.76 10.28
CA ASP A 101 -11.92 -0.16 9.39
C ASP A 101 -13.33 -0.70 9.66
N SER A 102 -14.18 0.14 10.27
CA SER A 102 -15.52 -0.27 10.71
C SER A 102 -16.52 -0.42 9.57
N ILE A 103 -16.13 -0.12 8.32
CA ILE A 103 -17.00 -0.35 7.16
C ILE A 103 -17.35 -1.83 6.99
N TYR A 104 -16.47 -2.73 7.43
CA TYR A 104 -16.71 -4.17 7.37
C TYR A 104 -17.65 -4.67 8.48
N ASP A 105 -17.87 -3.90 9.55
CA ASP A 105 -18.88 -4.22 10.58
C ASP A 105 -20.23 -3.55 10.26
N THR A 106 -20.21 -2.29 9.82
CA THR A 106 -21.42 -1.53 9.48
C THR A 106 -22.02 -1.93 8.14
N THR A 107 -21.19 -2.43 7.21
CA THR A 107 -21.56 -2.86 5.86
C THR A 107 -22.57 -1.92 5.21
N PRO A 108 -22.20 -0.64 4.99
CA PRO A 108 -23.13 0.33 4.45
C PRO A 108 -23.67 -0.21 3.13
N GLY A 109 -24.99 -0.18 2.99
CA GLY A 109 -25.69 -0.77 1.85
C GLY A 109 -25.53 0.05 0.58
N ILE A 110 -24.39 0.68 0.32
CA ILE A 110 -24.15 1.55 -0.82
C ILE A 110 -23.31 0.80 -1.84
N LEU A 111 -23.73 0.88 -3.10
CA LEU A 111 -23.09 0.20 -4.22
C LEU A 111 -22.84 1.23 -5.31
N GLU A 112 -21.65 1.19 -5.90
CA GLU A 112 -21.39 1.92 -7.14
C GLU A 112 -22.33 1.37 -8.21
N LYS A 113 -23.22 2.18 -8.78
CA LYS A 113 -24.25 1.68 -9.71
C LYS A 113 -23.70 1.35 -11.10
N GLU A 114 -22.60 1.99 -11.48
CA GLU A 114 -21.94 1.80 -12.77
C GLU A 114 -20.50 1.32 -12.54
N ASP A 115 -20.10 0.28 -13.26
CA ASP A 115 -18.74 -0.26 -13.30
C ASP A 115 -17.99 0.31 -14.52
N ILE A 116 -16.79 -0.22 -14.80
CA ILE A 116 -15.99 0.16 -15.99
C ILE A 116 -16.70 -0.14 -17.32
N HIS A 117 -17.66 -1.06 -17.34
CA HIS A 117 -18.42 -1.43 -18.54
C HIS A 117 -19.61 -0.49 -18.79
N GLY A 118 -19.97 0.35 -17.83
CA GLY A 118 -21.03 1.35 -17.94
C GLY A 118 -22.38 0.69 -18.25
N ARG A 119 -22.86 0.85 -19.49
CA ARG A 119 -24.14 0.30 -19.96
C ARG A 119 -24.00 -0.77 -21.05
N ALA A 120 -22.87 -1.46 -21.09
CA ALA A 120 -22.60 -2.49 -22.09
C ALA A 120 -23.53 -3.71 -22.00
N TYR A 121 -24.29 -3.88 -20.90
CA TYR A 121 -25.23 -4.98 -20.68
C TYR A 121 -26.59 -4.71 -21.33
N GLY A 122 -26.60 -4.49 -22.65
CA GLY A 122 -27.84 -4.21 -23.39
C GLY A 122 -28.51 -2.88 -23.01
N GLY A 123 -27.73 -1.87 -22.60
CA GLY A 123 -28.22 -0.57 -22.16
C GLY A 123 -28.51 -0.46 -20.65
N LEU A 124 -28.37 -1.56 -19.91
CA LEU A 124 -28.50 -1.63 -18.46
C LEU A 124 -27.13 -1.48 -17.78
N ASN A 125 -27.12 -0.99 -16.55
CA ASN A 125 -25.91 -1.08 -15.71
C ASN A 125 -25.73 -2.50 -15.14
N PHE A 126 -24.52 -2.78 -14.61
CA PHE A 126 -24.16 -4.08 -14.03
C PHE A 126 -25.20 -4.62 -13.03
N PHE A 127 -25.70 -3.78 -12.12
CA PHE A 127 -26.62 -4.22 -11.06
C PHE A 127 -28.04 -4.45 -11.55
N GLU A 128 -28.50 -3.64 -12.50
CA GLU A 128 -29.78 -3.84 -13.18
C GLU A 128 -29.77 -5.16 -13.94
N PHE A 129 -28.70 -5.39 -14.72
CA PHE A 129 -28.51 -6.65 -15.43
C PHE A 129 -28.43 -7.83 -14.46
N ALA A 130 -27.57 -7.77 -13.45
CA ALA A 130 -27.43 -8.83 -12.45
C ALA A 130 -28.76 -9.13 -11.73
N LYS A 131 -29.58 -8.11 -11.46
CA LYS A 131 -30.91 -8.30 -10.87
C LYS A 131 -31.87 -9.00 -11.83
N LEU A 132 -31.85 -8.68 -13.13
CA LEU A 132 -32.66 -9.37 -14.13
C LEU A 132 -32.26 -10.84 -14.28
N GLU A 133 -30.97 -11.11 -14.24
CA GLU A 133 -30.44 -12.48 -14.21
C GLU A 133 -30.82 -13.20 -12.91
N GLY A 134 -31.31 -12.51 -11.88
CA GLY A 134 -31.79 -13.14 -10.64
C GLY A 134 -30.73 -13.21 -9.54
N PHE A 135 -29.63 -12.47 -9.67
CA PHE A 135 -28.68 -12.31 -8.58
C PHE A 135 -29.21 -11.37 -7.49
N GLN A 136 -28.86 -11.68 -6.24
CA GLN A 136 -29.25 -10.86 -5.09
C GLN A 136 -28.24 -9.73 -4.88
N ARG A 137 -28.72 -8.56 -4.45
CA ARG A 137 -27.87 -7.39 -4.10
C ARG A 137 -26.70 -7.77 -3.20
N LYS A 138 -26.95 -8.61 -2.18
CA LYS A 138 -25.93 -9.02 -1.21
C LYS A 138 -24.73 -9.70 -1.85
N THR A 139 -24.90 -10.39 -2.97
CA THR A 139 -23.81 -11.07 -3.70
C THR A 139 -22.71 -10.10 -4.12
N PHE A 140 -23.04 -8.82 -4.24
CA PHE A 140 -22.17 -7.77 -4.76
C PHE A 140 -21.90 -6.67 -3.74
N SER A 141 -22.26 -6.86 -2.47
CA SER A 141 -22.00 -5.89 -1.39
C SER A 141 -21.09 -6.48 -0.32
N ILE A 142 -20.53 -5.62 0.54
CA ILE A 142 -19.70 -6.05 1.68
C ILE A 142 -20.51 -6.97 2.62
N ASP A 143 -21.82 -6.75 2.73
CA ASP A 143 -22.73 -7.61 3.52
C ASP A 143 -22.86 -9.05 2.97
N GLY A 144 -22.48 -9.28 1.71
CA GLY A 144 -22.38 -10.62 1.13
C GLY A 144 -21.20 -11.44 1.62
N PHE A 145 -20.17 -10.79 2.17
CA PHE A 145 -19.00 -11.49 2.70
C PHE A 145 -19.36 -12.27 3.95
N SER A 146 -18.74 -13.44 4.14
CA SER A 146 -18.84 -14.14 5.41
C SER A 146 -18.28 -13.29 6.53
N GLN A 147 -18.76 -13.52 7.76
CA GLN A 147 -18.25 -12.82 8.93
C GLN A 147 -16.72 -12.97 9.07
N SER A 148 -16.20 -14.17 8.83
CA SER A 148 -14.75 -14.43 8.86
C SER A 148 -13.96 -13.61 7.84
N THR A 149 -14.50 -13.40 6.64
CA THR A 149 -13.87 -12.55 5.61
C THR A 149 -13.92 -11.08 6.02
N ARG A 150 -15.04 -10.60 6.56
CA ARG A 150 -15.15 -9.23 7.09
C ARG A 150 -14.18 -8.99 8.24
N ASP A 151 -14.07 -9.94 9.17
CA ASP A 151 -13.12 -9.88 10.29
C ASP A 151 -11.66 -9.87 9.84
N ALA A 152 -11.33 -10.60 8.77
CA ALA A 152 -9.98 -10.60 8.20
C ALA A 152 -9.65 -9.29 7.46
N LEU A 153 -10.64 -8.61 6.91
CA LEU A 153 -10.46 -7.37 6.15
C LEU A 153 -10.52 -6.11 7.01
N LYS A 154 -11.23 -6.16 8.15
CA LYS A 154 -11.43 -5.00 9.02
C LYS A 154 -10.19 -4.61 9.80
N PHE A 155 -9.32 -5.58 10.10
CA PHE A 155 -8.08 -5.33 10.83
C PHE A 155 -6.86 -5.46 9.94
N GLU A 156 -5.96 -4.50 10.08
CA GLU A 156 -4.61 -4.59 9.54
C GLU A 156 -3.61 -4.54 10.70
N ASN A 157 -2.69 -5.49 10.74
CA ASN A 157 -1.62 -5.53 11.74
C ASN A 157 -0.31 -5.76 11.01
N GLN A 158 0.51 -4.71 10.91
CA GLN A 158 1.73 -4.73 10.11
C GLN A 158 2.91 -4.24 10.93
N LEU A 159 3.95 -5.07 11.03
CA LEU A 159 5.32 -4.59 11.28
C LEU A 159 5.77 -3.84 10.02
N ARG A 160 5.61 -2.52 10.05
CA ARG A 160 5.80 -1.67 8.88
C ARG A 160 7.28 -1.58 8.58
N GLU A 161 8.09 -1.14 9.52
CA GLU A 161 9.55 -1.06 9.37
C GLU A 161 10.22 -1.69 10.59
N ALA A 162 11.35 -2.34 10.36
CA ALA A 162 12.15 -2.99 11.39
C ALA A 162 13.56 -3.19 10.85
N TYR A 163 14.44 -2.21 11.06
CA TYR A 163 15.79 -2.23 10.53
C TYR A 163 16.81 -1.70 11.51
N ALA A 164 18.06 -2.08 11.31
CA ALA A 164 19.20 -1.50 11.99
C ALA A 164 20.08 -0.74 10.98
N ASP A 165 20.39 0.51 11.31
CA ASP A 165 21.45 1.27 10.68
C ASP A 165 22.77 0.98 11.39
N ILE A 166 23.81 0.69 10.63
CA ILE A 166 25.12 0.27 11.12
C ILE A 166 26.18 1.13 10.44
N LYS A 167 26.87 1.97 11.20
CA LYS A 167 27.96 2.80 10.71
C LYS A 167 29.29 2.15 11.07
N PHE A 168 30.12 1.88 10.08
CA PHE A 168 31.43 1.29 10.28
C PHE A 168 32.46 2.33 10.74
N ARG A 169 33.43 1.90 11.54
CA ARG A 169 34.55 2.74 11.98
C ARG A 169 35.69 2.63 10.96
N GLY A 170 36.24 3.77 10.56
CA GLY A 170 37.40 3.82 9.66
C GLY A 170 37.09 3.53 8.19
N ILE A 171 35.85 3.22 7.85
CA ILE A 171 35.36 3.05 6.48
C ILE A 171 34.12 3.93 6.33
N PRO A 172 33.99 4.74 5.26
CA PRO A 172 32.85 5.62 5.03
C PRO A 172 31.61 4.84 4.53
N LEU A 173 31.29 3.73 5.21
CA LEU A 173 30.20 2.82 4.85
C LEU A 173 29.15 2.80 5.97
N THR A 174 27.90 2.98 5.56
CA THR A 174 26.72 2.74 6.40
C THR A 174 25.88 1.64 5.76
N VAL A 175 25.43 0.69 6.56
CA VAL A 175 24.59 -0.42 6.12
C VAL A 175 23.28 -0.39 6.90
N ARG A 176 22.16 -0.37 6.17
CA ARG A 176 20.82 -0.55 6.71
C ARG A 176 20.33 -1.95 6.39
N ALA A 177 20.09 -2.77 7.40
CA ALA A 177 19.62 -4.13 7.23
C ALA A 177 18.29 -4.34 7.95
N GLY A 178 17.29 -4.86 7.24
CA GLY A 178 16.00 -5.20 7.82
C GLY A 178 14.82 -4.86 6.90
N ARG A 179 13.63 -4.84 7.49
CA ARG A 179 12.39 -4.48 6.82
C ARG A 179 12.30 -2.96 6.68
N GLN A 180 12.40 -2.46 5.47
CA GLN A 180 12.52 -1.02 5.20
C GLN A 180 11.86 -0.64 3.87
N GLN A 181 11.80 0.66 3.63
CA GLN A 181 11.53 1.27 2.33
C GLN A 181 12.74 2.06 1.86
N ILE A 182 12.93 2.15 0.55
CA ILE A 182 13.99 2.88 -0.13
C ILE A 182 13.34 4.01 -0.90
N VAL A 183 13.75 5.24 -0.58
CA VAL A 183 13.26 6.44 -1.24
C VAL A 183 14.40 7.12 -1.98
N TRP A 184 14.33 7.16 -3.32
CA TRP A 184 15.40 7.70 -4.18
C TRP A 184 15.03 8.93 -5.00
N GLY A 185 13.75 9.25 -5.14
CA GLY A 185 13.32 10.40 -5.95
C GLY A 185 11.81 10.55 -5.96
N GLU A 186 11.24 10.81 -4.78
CA GLU A 186 9.87 11.27 -4.64
C GLU A 186 9.82 12.79 -4.85
N THR A 187 8.93 13.24 -5.74
CA THR A 187 8.49 14.63 -5.82
C THR A 187 7.00 14.66 -5.54
N ASP A 188 6.43 15.82 -5.18
CA ASP A 188 4.99 15.95 -4.93
C ASP A 188 4.16 15.27 -6.04
N ASN A 189 3.40 14.24 -5.64
CA ASN A 189 2.50 13.44 -6.48
C ASN A 189 3.14 12.58 -7.60
N PHE A 190 4.48 12.50 -7.70
CA PHE A 190 5.17 11.69 -8.71
C PHE A 190 6.36 10.92 -8.12
N ARG A 191 6.39 9.61 -8.38
CA ARG A 191 7.43 8.71 -7.90
C ARG A 191 8.28 8.24 -9.09
N MET A 192 9.23 9.03 -9.55
CA MET A 192 9.96 8.64 -10.77
C MET A 192 10.98 7.53 -10.54
N LEU A 193 11.78 7.65 -9.48
CA LEU A 193 12.89 6.74 -9.18
C LEU A 193 12.56 5.78 -8.04
N ASP A 194 11.34 5.84 -7.53
CA ASP A 194 10.92 5.17 -6.31
C ASP A 194 10.37 3.75 -6.57
N ARG A 195 11.12 2.97 -7.34
CA ARG A 195 10.67 1.70 -7.92
C ARG A 195 10.97 0.49 -7.07
N ALA A 196 11.82 0.63 -6.05
CA ALA A 196 12.25 -0.48 -5.18
C ALA A 196 11.10 -1.02 -4.32
N ASN A 197 10.17 -0.14 -3.94
CA ASN A 197 9.02 -0.44 -3.11
C ASN A 197 7.71 -0.19 -3.90
N PRO A 198 7.00 -1.25 -4.31
CA PRO A 198 5.68 -1.14 -4.90
C PRO A 198 4.66 -0.72 -3.84
N LEU A 199 3.45 -0.41 -4.28
CA LEU A 199 2.42 0.19 -3.45
C LEU A 199 1.34 -0.81 -3.02
N ASP A 200 0.81 -0.65 -1.82
CA ASP A 200 -0.48 -1.21 -1.42
C ASP A 200 -1.55 -0.16 -1.70
N LEU A 201 -2.22 -0.31 -2.84
CA LEU A 201 -3.27 0.58 -3.33
C LEU A 201 -4.66 0.09 -2.92
N THR A 202 -4.76 -0.92 -2.05
CA THR A 202 -6.06 -1.42 -1.56
C THR A 202 -6.77 -0.43 -0.65
N TRP A 203 -6.10 0.68 -0.34
CA TRP A 203 -6.58 1.79 0.46
C TRP A 203 -6.32 3.12 -0.24
N HIS A 204 -7.39 3.85 -0.59
CA HIS A 204 -7.32 5.18 -1.23
C HIS A 204 -6.48 5.32 -2.50
N PHE A 205 -5.97 4.24 -3.10
CA PHE A 205 -4.99 4.30 -4.17
C PHE A 205 -3.81 5.24 -3.80
N HIS A 206 -3.79 6.47 -4.32
CA HIS A 206 -2.75 7.49 -4.12
C HIS A 206 -3.19 8.66 -3.23
N GLN A 207 -4.42 8.64 -2.71
CA GLN A 207 -5.05 9.79 -2.03
C GLN A 207 -5.17 9.54 -0.53
N GLU A 208 -4.06 9.40 0.19
CA GLU A 208 -4.13 9.46 1.66
C GLU A 208 -4.45 10.90 2.11
N ILE A 209 -5.56 11.06 2.84
CA ILE A 209 -6.06 12.33 3.40
C ILE A 209 -5.92 12.27 4.93
N PRO A 210 -5.48 13.34 5.63
CA PRO A 210 -5.31 14.70 5.13
C PRO A 210 -3.90 15.04 4.65
N ALA A 211 -3.83 15.93 3.64
CA ALA A 211 -2.61 16.67 3.27
C ALA A 211 -2.04 17.37 4.52
N PRO A 212 -0.70 17.37 4.72
CA PRO A 212 0.25 17.88 3.73
C PRO A 212 1.29 16.87 3.22
N ALA A 213 1.26 15.61 3.67
CA ALA A 213 2.06 14.55 3.09
C ALA A 213 1.11 13.60 2.34
N PHE A 214 1.15 13.62 1.01
CA PHE A 214 0.55 12.54 0.23
C PHE A 214 1.26 11.25 0.71
N GLY A 215 0.55 10.43 1.48
CA GLY A 215 1.09 9.38 2.36
C GLY A 215 1.74 8.19 1.64
N TRP A 216 2.66 8.43 0.72
CA TRP A 216 3.43 7.40 0.04
C TRP A 216 4.20 6.53 1.03
N ASP A 217 4.68 7.13 2.11
CA ASP A 217 5.31 6.43 3.24
C ASP A 217 4.38 5.42 3.93
N GLU A 218 3.07 5.55 3.77
CA GLU A 218 2.03 4.67 4.30
C GLU A 218 1.50 3.67 3.25
N LEU A 219 1.64 3.97 1.96
CA LEU A 219 1.25 3.08 0.86
C LEU A 219 2.39 2.18 0.40
N ARG A 220 3.65 2.59 0.54
CA ARG A 220 4.82 1.79 0.17
C ARG A 220 4.83 0.45 0.91
N ARG A 221 5.01 -0.63 0.16
CA ARG A 221 5.23 -1.94 0.72
C ARG A 221 6.70 -2.03 1.13
N THR A 222 6.93 -2.27 2.41
CA THR A 222 8.26 -2.47 2.95
C THR A 222 8.73 -3.90 2.70
N PHE A 223 10.03 -4.09 2.55
CA PHE A 223 10.64 -5.41 2.33
C PHE A 223 11.87 -5.61 3.17
N TRP A 224 12.19 -6.88 3.44
CA TRP A 224 13.46 -7.28 4.00
C TRP A 224 14.56 -7.09 2.95
N MET A 225 15.45 -6.15 3.20
CA MET A 225 16.53 -5.83 2.28
C MET A 225 17.75 -5.28 3.01
N PHE A 226 18.86 -5.25 2.29
CA PHE A 226 20.06 -4.55 2.66
C PHE A 226 20.17 -3.28 1.82
N LYS A 227 20.52 -2.17 2.44
CA LYS A 227 20.93 -0.94 1.78
C LYS A 227 22.32 -0.59 2.27
N PHE A 228 23.15 -0.14 1.35
CA PHE A 228 24.53 0.24 1.58
C PHE A 228 24.69 1.67 1.08
N LEU A 229 25.33 2.51 1.89
CA LEU A 229 25.66 3.88 1.54
C LEU A 229 27.15 4.07 1.79
N TYR A 230 27.89 4.31 0.70
CA TYR A 230 29.32 4.58 0.73
C TYR A 230 29.56 6.04 0.36
N ASP A 231 30.10 6.80 1.30
CA ASP A 231 30.45 8.20 1.10
C ASP A 231 31.81 8.29 0.41
N LEU A 232 31.83 8.92 -0.78
CA LEU A 232 33.02 9.09 -1.61
C LEU A 232 33.71 10.44 -1.34
N GLY A 233 33.09 11.32 -0.55
CA GLY A 233 33.56 12.68 -0.33
C GLY A 233 33.47 13.54 -1.59
N ASP A 234 34.42 14.46 -1.74
CA ASP A 234 34.54 15.30 -2.93
C ASP A 234 35.38 14.57 -3.99
N VAL A 235 34.77 14.29 -5.14
CA VAL A 235 35.39 13.61 -6.28
C VAL A 235 35.55 14.64 -7.40
N TRP A 236 36.80 14.99 -7.69
CA TRP A 236 37.14 16.03 -8.67
C TRP A 236 36.47 17.36 -8.35
N LYS A 237 35.61 17.87 -9.24
CA LYS A 237 34.85 19.12 -9.06
C LYS A 237 33.47 18.87 -8.47
N PHE A 238 33.08 17.62 -8.25
CA PHE A 238 31.77 17.30 -7.71
C PHE A 238 31.84 17.20 -6.18
N SER A 239 30.82 17.68 -5.49
CA SER A 239 30.66 17.55 -4.05
C SER A 239 29.53 16.59 -3.68
N GLN A 240 29.51 16.16 -2.42
CA GLN A 240 28.49 15.24 -1.88
C GLN A 240 28.35 13.94 -2.69
N ASN A 241 29.49 13.37 -3.11
CA ASN A 241 29.47 12.16 -3.89
C ASN A 241 29.21 10.96 -2.98
N PHE A 242 28.21 10.17 -3.32
CA PHE A 242 27.98 8.90 -2.64
C PHE A 242 27.54 7.83 -3.62
N LEU A 243 27.86 6.59 -3.26
CA LEU A 243 27.36 5.40 -3.92
C LEU A 243 26.39 4.71 -2.96
N GLU A 244 25.14 4.59 -3.37
CA GLU A 244 24.11 3.87 -2.65
C GLU A 244 23.69 2.65 -3.45
N TRP A 245 23.51 1.51 -2.80
CA TRP A 245 22.92 0.35 -3.45
C TRP A 245 22.05 -0.42 -2.47
N TYR A 246 21.02 -1.08 -3.01
CA TYR A 246 20.20 -1.99 -2.22
C TYR A 246 20.20 -3.38 -2.84
N TRP A 247 19.96 -4.36 -1.99
CA TRP A 247 19.72 -5.74 -2.38
C TRP A 247 18.53 -6.31 -1.60
N ASN A 248 17.51 -6.71 -2.34
CA ASN A 248 16.37 -7.45 -1.83
C ASN A 248 16.55 -8.94 -2.20
N PRO A 249 16.81 -9.84 -1.23
CA PRO A 249 17.10 -11.25 -1.47
C PRO A 249 15.84 -12.10 -1.70
N GLY A 250 14.83 -11.61 -2.42
CA GLY A 250 13.65 -12.40 -2.80
C GLY A 250 12.34 -12.05 -2.09
N ASP A 251 12.32 -11.07 -1.20
CA ASP A 251 11.13 -10.64 -0.46
C ASP A 251 10.19 -9.75 -1.30
N TRP A 252 10.56 -9.39 -2.54
CA TRP A 252 9.72 -8.54 -3.38
C TRP A 252 8.33 -9.15 -3.65
N ALA A 253 7.32 -8.28 -3.75
CA ALA A 253 5.97 -8.63 -4.16
C ALA A 253 5.36 -7.46 -4.96
N PRO A 254 4.50 -7.70 -5.95
CA PRO A 254 3.96 -6.63 -6.81
C PRO A 254 3.09 -5.63 -6.05
N ALA A 255 2.70 -4.56 -6.73
CA ALA A 255 1.68 -3.66 -6.22
C ALA A 255 0.40 -4.43 -5.90
N LYS A 256 -0.21 -4.11 -4.76
CA LYS A 256 -1.42 -4.76 -4.28
C LYS A 256 -2.63 -3.90 -4.64
N GLN A 257 -3.59 -4.48 -5.32
CA GLN A 257 -4.87 -3.86 -5.65
C GLN A 257 -5.99 -4.81 -5.28
N THR A 258 -7.21 -4.31 -5.24
CA THR A 258 -8.39 -5.11 -4.94
C THR A 258 -9.52 -4.74 -5.87
N PHE A 259 -10.57 -5.54 -5.92
CA PHE A 259 -11.76 -5.31 -6.73
C PHE A 259 -12.95 -4.89 -5.86
N LEU A 260 -14.04 -4.46 -6.49
CA LEU A 260 -15.33 -4.34 -5.81
C LEU A 260 -15.73 -5.67 -5.15
N PRO A 261 -16.47 -5.66 -4.02
CA PRO A 261 -17.15 -4.52 -3.39
C PRO A 261 -16.33 -3.78 -2.33
N ARG A 262 -15.00 -3.93 -2.30
CA ARG A 262 -14.17 -3.18 -1.35
C ARG A 262 -14.19 -1.68 -1.71
N PRO A 263 -14.26 -0.76 -0.72
CA PRO A 263 -14.51 0.68 -0.97
C PRO A 263 -13.52 1.36 -1.93
N TRP A 264 -12.28 0.88 -1.95
CA TRP A 264 -11.18 1.38 -2.79
C TRP A 264 -10.70 0.34 -3.80
N GLY A 265 -11.59 -0.60 -4.15
CA GLY A 265 -11.32 -1.53 -5.23
C GLY A 265 -11.34 -0.86 -6.60
N LEU A 266 -10.72 -1.53 -7.57
CA LEU A 266 -10.96 -1.29 -8.98
C LEU A 266 -12.45 -1.36 -9.25
N ARG A 267 -12.96 -0.48 -10.11
CA ARG A 267 -14.40 -0.33 -10.42
C ARG A 267 -14.95 -1.43 -11.34
N PHE A 268 -14.64 -2.66 -10.99
CA PHE A 268 -15.19 -3.89 -11.53
C PHE A 268 -14.98 -5.00 -10.50
N TYR A 269 -15.80 -6.04 -10.58
CA TYR A 269 -15.69 -7.20 -9.68
C TYR A 269 -14.52 -8.10 -10.10
N ASP A 270 -14.01 -8.88 -9.15
CA ASP A 270 -12.89 -9.80 -9.40
C ASP A 270 -13.21 -10.75 -10.58
N PRO A 271 -12.43 -10.71 -11.67
CA PRO A 271 -12.69 -11.52 -12.86
C PRO A 271 -12.82 -13.03 -12.59
N LEU A 272 -12.15 -13.54 -11.55
CA LEU A 272 -12.16 -14.95 -11.18
C LEU A 272 -13.44 -15.37 -10.44
N THR A 273 -13.99 -14.46 -9.63
CA THR A 273 -15.07 -14.78 -8.68
C THR A 273 -16.39 -14.09 -9.00
N ASN A 274 -16.39 -13.12 -9.92
CA ASN A 274 -17.58 -12.42 -10.37
C ASN A 274 -18.56 -13.39 -11.06
N PRO A 275 -19.76 -13.61 -10.48
CA PRO A 275 -20.71 -14.58 -11.00
C PRO A 275 -21.54 -14.08 -12.19
N VAL A 276 -21.44 -12.81 -12.60
CA VAL A 276 -22.24 -12.24 -13.70
C VAL A 276 -21.52 -12.38 -15.03
N ASP A 277 -20.37 -11.73 -15.16
CA ASP A 277 -19.56 -11.62 -16.38
C ASP A 277 -18.07 -11.89 -16.09
N GLY A 278 -17.77 -12.67 -15.05
CA GLY A 278 -16.41 -13.09 -14.74
C GLY A 278 -15.76 -13.79 -15.93
N ALA A 279 -14.53 -13.38 -16.26
CA ALA A 279 -13.78 -13.88 -17.41
C ALA A 279 -13.46 -15.40 -17.37
N PHE A 280 -13.70 -16.05 -16.22
CA PHE A 280 -13.40 -17.45 -15.96
C PHE A 280 -14.66 -18.34 -15.84
N ILE A 281 -15.76 -17.90 -16.43
CA ILE A 281 -16.99 -18.67 -16.62
C ILE A 281 -17.09 -19.08 -18.09
N SER A 282 -17.39 -20.36 -18.35
CA SER A 282 -17.40 -20.96 -19.68
C SER A 282 -16.10 -20.70 -20.43
N GLY A 283 -16.13 -20.56 -21.76
CA GLY A 283 -15.03 -20.09 -22.60
C GLY A 283 -13.68 -20.76 -22.28
N PRO A 284 -12.69 -20.03 -21.74
CA PRO A 284 -11.38 -20.60 -21.40
C PRO A 284 -11.44 -21.71 -20.33
N CYS A 285 -12.56 -21.81 -19.61
CA CYS A 285 -12.83 -22.77 -18.55
C CYS A 285 -13.85 -23.84 -18.95
N GLU A 286 -14.25 -23.95 -20.23
CA GLU A 286 -15.26 -24.91 -20.70
C GLU A 286 -14.88 -26.36 -20.43
N THR A 287 -13.58 -26.68 -20.40
CA THR A 287 -13.06 -28.02 -20.07
C THR A 287 -12.85 -28.24 -18.56
N SER A 288 -13.21 -27.29 -17.70
CA SER A 288 -13.07 -27.43 -16.25
C SER A 288 -14.02 -28.50 -15.71
N SER A 289 -13.55 -29.32 -14.77
CA SER A 289 -14.42 -30.30 -14.09
C SER A 289 -15.39 -29.66 -13.09
N VAL A 290 -15.31 -28.34 -12.87
CA VAL A 290 -16.16 -27.61 -11.93
C VAL A 290 -17.32 -26.97 -12.68
N GLU A 291 -18.50 -27.55 -12.51
CA GLU A 291 -19.76 -27.07 -13.08
C GLU A 291 -20.52 -26.18 -12.08
N ILE A 292 -21.17 -25.14 -12.59
CA ILE A 292 -22.05 -24.27 -11.81
C ILE A 292 -23.40 -24.96 -11.67
N THR A 293 -23.73 -25.36 -10.45
CA THR A 293 -24.92 -26.18 -10.17
C THR A 293 -26.20 -25.38 -9.91
N ARG A 294 -26.10 -24.05 -9.77
CA ARG A 294 -27.21 -23.17 -9.37
C ARG A 294 -27.06 -21.78 -9.97
N GLY A 295 -28.18 -21.09 -10.11
CA GLY A 295 -28.22 -19.70 -10.56
C GLY A 295 -28.29 -19.56 -12.07
N PRO A 296 -28.04 -18.35 -12.60
CA PRO A 296 -28.29 -18.02 -14.01
C PRO A 296 -27.27 -18.68 -14.95
N ASN A 297 -26.07 -18.91 -14.43
CA ASN A 297 -24.97 -19.59 -15.11
C ASN A 297 -24.96 -21.11 -14.88
N LYS A 298 -26.13 -21.70 -14.58
CA LYS A 298 -26.25 -23.14 -14.35
C LYS A 298 -25.79 -23.91 -15.61
N ASP A 299 -25.14 -25.05 -15.39
CA ASP A 299 -24.63 -25.95 -16.42
C ASP A 299 -23.42 -25.39 -17.19
N LEU A 300 -22.93 -24.18 -16.83
CA LEU A 300 -21.66 -23.65 -17.31
C LEU A 300 -20.49 -24.14 -16.43
N HIS A 301 -19.33 -24.29 -17.05
CA HIS A 301 -18.08 -24.63 -16.36
C HIS A 301 -17.36 -23.37 -15.85
N LYS A 302 -16.56 -23.49 -14.80
CA LYS A 302 -15.75 -22.35 -14.29
C LYS A 302 -14.38 -22.77 -13.80
N CYS A 303 -13.42 -21.85 -13.86
CA CYS A 303 -12.14 -21.99 -13.16
C CYS A 303 -12.27 -21.38 -11.76
N THR A 304 -11.82 -22.10 -10.74
CA THR A 304 -11.91 -21.65 -9.35
C THR A 304 -10.59 -21.11 -8.79
N THR A 305 -9.46 -21.45 -9.43
CA THR A 305 -8.12 -21.04 -8.99
C THR A 305 -7.22 -20.82 -10.19
N LEU A 306 -6.22 -19.97 -10.03
CA LEU A 306 -5.14 -19.85 -11.00
C LEU A 306 -4.08 -20.93 -10.78
N MET A 307 -3.35 -21.26 -11.84
CA MET A 307 -2.27 -22.24 -11.80
C MET A 307 -1.10 -21.78 -10.91
N ASN A 308 -0.28 -22.73 -10.46
CA ASN A 308 0.96 -22.50 -9.69
C ASN A 308 0.78 -21.64 -8.43
N GLY A 309 -0.41 -21.65 -7.83
CA GLY A 309 -0.72 -20.86 -6.64
C GLY A 309 -0.63 -19.34 -6.87
N THR A 310 -0.76 -18.90 -8.12
CA THR A 310 -0.81 -17.49 -8.48
C THR A 310 -2.13 -16.86 -8.05
N LYS A 311 -2.12 -15.53 -7.91
CA LYS A 311 -3.28 -14.73 -7.51
C LYS A 311 -3.26 -13.40 -8.25
N PHE A 312 -4.41 -12.99 -8.78
CA PHE A 312 -4.56 -11.71 -9.46
C PHE A 312 -4.08 -10.56 -8.58
N LEU A 313 -3.18 -9.74 -9.12
CA LEU A 313 -2.67 -8.52 -8.47
C LEU A 313 -2.07 -8.75 -7.06
N GLU A 314 -1.65 -9.98 -6.75
CA GLU A 314 -1.08 -10.35 -5.45
C GLU A 314 0.20 -11.18 -5.59
N LYS A 315 0.18 -12.27 -6.38
CA LYS A 315 1.32 -13.19 -6.54
C LYS A 315 1.38 -13.76 -7.96
N GLY A 316 2.49 -13.52 -8.65
CA GLY A 316 2.79 -14.14 -9.95
C GLY A 316 3.40 -15.54 -9.83
N ASN A 317 3.70 -16.16 -10.98
CA ASN A 317 4.34 -17.48 -11.04
C ASN A 317 5.84 -17.36 -10.72
N TYR A 318 6.16 -17.22 -9.43
CA TYR A 318 7.53 -17.12 -8.92
C TYR A 318 7.62 -17.48 -7.44
N ASP A 319 8.82 -17.84 -7.02
CA ASP A 319 9.16 -18.14 -5.64
C ASP A 319 9.86 -16.98 -4.95
N ARG A 320 9.53 -16.73 -3.69
CA ARG A 320 10.12 -15.65 -2.88
C ARG A 320 11.48 -16.08 -2.32
N ASN A 321 12.46 -16.24 -3.22
CA ASN A 321 13.82 -16.64 -2.89
C ASN A 321 14.86 -15.79 -3.67
N PRO A 322 16.14 -15.79 -3.26
CA PRO A 322 17.17 -15.00 -3.92
C PRO A 322 17.45 -15.36 -5.38
N LEU A 323 17.14 -16.58 -5.83
CA LEU A 323 17.42 -17.02 -7.20
C LEU A 323 16.37 -16.51 -8.19
N ASP A 324 15.08 -16.57 -7.80
CA ASP A 324 13.97 -16.24 -8.68
C ASP A 324 13.51 -14.78 -8.51
N ASN A 325 13.63 -14.19 -7.31
CA ASN A 325 13.00 -12.90 -7.01
C ASN A 325 13.95 -11.84 -6.43
N SER A 326 15.26 -11.98 -6.63
CA SER A 326 16.23 -10.99 -6.18
C SER A 326 16.13 -9.70 -6.97
N GLN A 327 16.25 -8.56 -6.27
CA GLN A 327 16.33 -7.23 -6.87
C GLN A 327 17.55 -6.48 -6.36
N VAL A 328 18.17 -5.72 -7.25
CA VAL A 328 19.32 -4.88 -6.94
C VAL A 328 19.10 -3.51 -7.55
N GLY A 329 19.42 -2.47 -6.82
CA GLY A 329 19.56 -1.14 -7.39
C GLY A 329 20.87 -0.53 -6.99
N VAL A 330 21.43 0.32 -7.86
CA VAL A 330 22.62 1.12 -7.58
C VAL A 330 22.33 2.56 -7.99
N ARG A 331 22.68 3.50 -7.12
CA ARG A 331 22.56 4.94 -7.33
C ARG A 331 23.90 5.60 -7.01
N TYR A 332 24.48 6.26 -7.99
CA TYR A 332 25.54 7.25 -7.77
C TYR A 332 24.91 8.64 -7.74
N HIS A 333 25.26 9.45 -6.76
CA HIS A 333 24.80 10.83 -6.62
C HIS A 333 26.00 11.77 -6.56
N ALA A 334 25.87 12.96 -7.13
CA ALA A 334 26.86 14.02 -7.11
C ALA A 334 26.23 15.41 -7.33
N ILE A 335 26.85 16.45 -6.77
CA ILE A 335 26.48 17.85 -7.03
C ILE A 335 27.62 18.54 -7.78
N ALA A 336 27.33 19.16 -8.93
CA ALA A 336 28.34 19.93 -9.67
C ALA A 336 28.61 21.30 -9.04
N PRO A 337 29.75 21.96 -9.36
CA PRO A 337 30.07 23.28 -8.84
C PRO A 337 29.04 24.37 -9.13
N PHE A 338 28.27 24.20 -10.23
CA PHE A 338 27.23 25.13 -10.64
C PHE A 338 25.87 24.84 -10.00
N GLY A 339 25.83 23.98 -8.98
CA GLY A 339 24.66 23.72 -8.14
C GLY A 339 23.65 22.73 -8.73
N LEU A 340 23.98 22.05 -9.83
CA LEU A 340 23.12 21.00 -10.38
C LEU A 340 23.38 19.66 -9.69
N GLU A 341 22.31 19.00 -9.28
CA GLU A 341 22.32 17.65 -8.72
C GLU A 341 22.16 16.61 -9.83
N PHE A 342 22.95 15.54 -9.77
CA PHE A 342 22.89 14.43 -10.71
C PHE A 342 22.80 13.12 -9.95
N ALA A 343 21.94 12.23 -10.44
CA ALA A 343 21.92 10.84 -10.02
C ALA A 343 22.01 9.92 -11.25
N LEU A 344 22.94 8.96 -11.22
CA LEU A 344 22.95 7.83 -12.13
C LEU A 344 22.36 6.64 -11.40
N VAL A 345 21.25 6.11 -11.91
CA VAL A 345 20.48 5.04 -11.24
C VAL A 345 20.37 3.83 -12.16
N TYR A 346 20.73 2.67 -11.63
CA TYR A 346 20.57 1.36 -12.24
C TYR A 346 19.65 0.51 -11.39
N PHE A 347 18.73 -0.19 -12.04
CA PHE A 347 17.83 -1.15 -11.42
C PHE A 347 17.90 -2.48 -12.16
N TYR A 348 18.10 -3.55 -11.39
CA TYR A 348 17.83 -4.93 -11.77
C TYR A 348 16.63 -5.42 -10.96
N GLN A 349 15.48 -5.53 -11.62
CA GLN A 349 14.22 -5.91 -10.99
C GLN A 349 13.51 -6.97 -11.83
N ARG A 350 12.89 -7.96 -11.17
CA ARG A 350 12.08 -8.99 -11.86
C ARG A 350 10.94 -8.36 -12.67
N TRP A 351 10.34 -7.29 -12.16
CA TRP A 351 9.24 -6.60 -12.81
C TRP A 351 9.60 -5.15 -13.11
N ALA A 352 9.83 -4.86 -14.40
CA ALA A 352 10.12 -3.52 -14.89
C ALA A 352 8.86 -2.67 -15.18
N GLY A 353 7.66 -3.21 -14.96
CA GLY A 353 6.38 -2.52 -15.23
C GLY A 353 5.88 -1.61 -14.11
N ASP A 354 6.51 -1.63 -12.93
CA ASP A 354 6.32 -0.62 -11.90
C ASP A 354 7.31 0.51 -12.20
N ASP A 355 7.00 1.34 -13.20
CA ASP A 355 7.81 2.50 -13.63
C ASP A 355 7.72 3.68 -12.66
N GLY A 356 7.18 3.43 -11.45
CA GLY A 356 6.92 4.45 -10.46
C GLY A 356 5.67 5.28 -10.75
N THR A 357 4.96 5.02 -11.85
CA THR A 357 3.61 5.55 -12.03
C THR A 357 2.63 4.81 -11.11
N ASN A 358 1.58 5.52 -10.67
CA ASN A 358 0.52 4.94 -9.83
C ASN A 358 -0.39 3.96 -10.58
N PHE A 359 0.04 3.54 -11.77
CA PHE A 359 -0.65 2.63 -12.65
C PHE A 359 0.12 1.32 -12.67
N ALA A 360 -0.52 0.24 -12.24
CA ALA A 360 -0.02 -1.11 -12.52
C ALA A 360 -0.58 -1.51 -13.89
N PRO A 361 0.18 -1.40 -15.01
CA PRO A 361 -0.31 -1.84 -16.30
C PRO A 361 -0.63 -3.34 -16.23
N LEU A 362 -1.91 -3.67 -16.37
CA LEU A 362 -2.36 -5.03 -16.65
C LEU A 362 -1.88 -5.39 -18.05
N ARG A 363 -0.90 -6.28 -18.17
CA ARG A 363 -0.44 -6.79 -19.46
C ARG A 363 -1.07 -8.15 -19.72
N PHE A 364 -1.92 -8.21 -20.74
CA PHE A 364 -2.31 -9.48 -21.34
C PHE A 364 -1.10 -10.04 -22.10
N LEU A 365 -0.73 -11.29 -21.81
CA LEU A 365 0.32 -11.97 -22.56
C LEU A 365 -0.20 -12.22 -23.99
N PRO A 366 0.60 -11.93 -25.03
CA PRO A 366 0.23 -12.30 -26.38
C PRO A 366 0.10 -13.82 -26.48
N LYS A 367 -0.95 -14.27 -27.20
CA LYS A 367 -1.18 -15.67 -27.50
C LYS A 367 0.06 -16.27 -28.16
N ASN A 368 0.63 -17.29 -27.54
CA ASN A 368 1.75 -18.06 -28.07
C ASN A 368 1.53 -19.54 -27.72
N ASP A 369 2.42 -20.41 -28.16
CA ASP A 369 2.27 -21.87 -27.98
C ASP A 369 2.26 -22.32 -26.49
N GLN A 370 2.43 -21.38 -25.54
CA GLN A 370 2.41 -21.63 -24.10
C GLN A 370 1.27 -20.93 -23.34
N ASN A 371 0.46 -20.09 -23.99
CA ASN A 371 -0.67 -19.37 -23.38
C ASN A 371 -1.95 -19.43 -24.22
#